data_AF-A0A1C6IMH2-F1
#
_entry.id   AF-A0A1C6IMH2-F1
#
_cell.length_a   1.000
_cell.length_b   1.000
_cell.length_c   1.000
_cell.angle_alpha   90.00
_cell.angle_beta   90.00
_cell.angle_gamma   90.00
#
_symmetry.space_group_name_H-M   'P 1'
#
loop_
_entity.id
_entity.type
_entity.pdbx_description
1 polymer ?
#
loop_
_entity_poly.entity_id
_entity_poly.type
_entity_poly.pdbx_seq_one_letter_code
_entity_poly.pdbx_strand_id
1 'polypeptide(L)' 'MEKLITMFDRKYPREKQAEGIAVSEAIVSGKCNDCPVFEQCTTDRNFLFPFFTWCFKRKQQILKSWEK' A
#
# COMPACT_ATOMS: atom_id res chain seq x y z
N MET A 1 4.98 15.04 15.30
CA MET A 1 4.34 13.95 14.53
C MET A 1 4.64 14.24 13.07
N GLU A 2 5.52 13.46 12.44
CA GLU A 2 5.90 13.69 11.05
C GLU A 2 4.74 13.31 10.12
N LYS A 3 4.49 14.13 9.10
CA LYS A 3 3.43 13.88 8.12
C LYS A 3 4.03 13.12 6.95
N LEU A 4 3.59 11.88 6.75
CA LEU A 4 3.97 11.09 5.56
C LEU A 4 3.26 11.65 4.33
N ILE A 5 4.03 11.96 3.30
CA ILE A 5 3.54 12.44 2.01
C ILE A 5 4.03 11.47 0.94
N THR A 6 3.09 10.82 0.26
CA THR A 6 3.37 10.03 -0.95
C THR A 6 3.15 10.91 -2.18
N MET A 7 4.18 11.05 -3.01
CA MET A 7 4.11 11.75 -4.29
C MET A 7 4.15 10.74 -5.43
N PHE A 8 3.28 10.94 -6.43
CA PHE A 8 3.24 10.11 -7.64
C PHE A 8 3.81 10.89 -8.82
N ASP A 9 4.56 10.21 -9.70
CA ASP A 9 5.15 10.80 -10.91
C ASP A 9 4.09 11.16 -11.97
N ARG A 10 2.93 10.50 -11.91
CA ARG A 10 1.80 10.72 -12.82
C ARG A 10 0.48 10.43 -12.12
N LYS A 11 -0.61 10.79 -12.79
CA LYS A 11 -1.98 10.54 -12.31
C LYS A 11 -2.35 9.07 -12.50
N TYR A 12 -2.09 8.24 -11.48
CA TYR A 12 -2.55 6.84 -11.43
C TYR A 12 -4.06 6.74 -11.16
N PRO A 13 -4.70 5.61 -11.49
CA PRO A 13 -6.05 5.29 -11.01
C PRO A 13 -6.14 5.37 -9.48
N ARG A 14 -7.32 5.72 -8.95
CA ARG A 14 -7.56 5.91 -7.52
C ARG A 14 -7.13 4.71 -6.69
N GLU A 15 -7.43 3.51 -7.16
CA GLU A 15 -7.07 2.24 -6.52
C GLU A 15 -5.56 2.04 -6.46
N LYS A 16 -4.84 2.45 -7.50
CA LYS A 16 -3.37 2.36 -7.56
C LYS A 16 -2.69 3.41 -6.68
N GLN A 17 -3.26 4.60 -6.56
CA GLN A 17 -2.79 5.59 -5.59
C GLN A 17 -2.94 5.09 -4.15
N ALA A 18 -4.12 4.56 -3.79
CA ALA A 18 -4.36 4.01 -2.45
C ALA A 18 -3.42 2.83 -2.13
N GLU A 19 -3.13 1.99 -3.12
CA GLU A 19 -2.15 0.91 -2.99
C GLU A 19 -0.73 1.44 -2.77
N GLY A 20 -0.28 2.43 -3.55
CA GLY A 20 1.04 3.04 -3.39
C GLY A 20 1.23 3.73 -2.03
N ILE A 21 0.20 4.41 -1.53
CA ILE A 21 0.20 4.99 -0.17
C ILE A 21 0.31 3.88 0.88
N ALA A 22 -0.52 2.83 0.76
CA ALA A 22 -0.48 1.70 1.69
C ALA A 22 0.90 1.02 1.71
N VAL A 23 1.53 0.78 0.55
CA VAL A 23 2.88 0.22 0.49
C VAL A 23 3.90 1.16 1.14
N SER A 24 3.83 2.47 0.85
CA SER A 24 4.74 3.46 1.44
C SER A 24 4.64 3.49 2.97
N GLU A 25 3.41 3.49 3.51
CA GLU A 25 3.18 3.42 4.95
C GLU A 25 3.69 2.11 5.55
N ALA A 26 3.50 0.97 4.88
CA ALA A 26 3.95 -0.34 5.36
C ALA A 26 5.48 -0.40 5.49
N ILE A 27 6.21 0.17 4.52
CA ILE A 27 7.67 0.25 4.53
C ILE A 27 8.15 1.08 5.72
N VAL A 28 7.65 2.31 5.87
CA VAL A 28 8.12 3.22 6.92
C VAL A 28 7.73 2.74 8.32
N SER A 29 6.58 2.07 8.46
CA SER A 29 6.11 1.54 9.75
C SER A 29 6.60 0.12 10.08
N GLY A 30 7.48 -0.46 9.25
CA GLY A 30 8.06 -1.79 9.48
C GLY A 30 7.08 -2.96 9.31
N LYS A 31 5.87 -2.74 8.77
CA LYS A 31 4.87 -3.80 8.57
C LYS A 31 5.30 -4.87 7.56
N CYS A 32 6.28 -4.55 6.71
CA CYS A 32 6.86 -5.49 5.76
C CYS A 32 7.67 -6.60 6.44
N ASN A 33 8.25 -6.35 7.62
CA ASN A 33 9.16 -7.29 8.30
C ASN A 33 8.49 -8.61 8.68
N ASP A 34 7.19 -8.55 9.00
CA ASP A 34 6.39 -9.71 9.41
C ASP A 34 5.42 -10.18 8.30
N CYS A 35 5.60 -9.69 7.07
CA CYS A 35 4.67 -9.98 5.97
C CYS A 35 5.04 -11.32 5.31
N PRO A 36 4.15 -12.34 5.33
CA PRO A 36 4.47 -13.68 4.82
C PRO A 36 4.61 -13.75 3.29
N VAL A 37 4.31 -12.65 2.60
CA VAL A 37 4.39 -12.53 1.13
C VAL A 37 5.41 -11.46 0.71
N PHE A 38 6.30 -11.03 1.60
CA PHE A 38 7.28 -9.99 1.31
C PHE A 38 8.19 -10.33 0.11
N GLU A 39 8.72 -11.55 0.06
CA GLU A 39 9.60 -11.99 -1.03
C GLU A 39 8.89 -11.94 -2.39
N GLN A 40 7.65 -12.45 -2.46
CA GLN A 40 6.85 -12.43 -3.69
C GLN A 40 6.47 -11.00 -4.08
N CYS A 41 6.06 -10.18 -3.12
CA CYS A 41 5.67 -8.78 -3.33
C CYS A 41 6.80 -7.92 -3.91
N THR A 42 8.06 -8.24 -3.60
CA THR A 42 9.22 -7.44 -4.02
C THR A 42 9.83 -7.92 -5.35
N THR A 43 9.47 -9.11 -5.81
CA THR A 43 10.05 -9.75 -7.01
C THR A 43 9.07 -9.84 -8.17
N ASP A 44 7.78 -10.07 -7.90
CA ASP A 44 6.76 -10.22 -8.93
C ASP A 44 6.09 -8.86 -9.28
N ARG A 45 6.33 -8.41 -10.52
CA ARG A 45 5.73 -7.17 -11.05
C ARG A 45 4.21 -7.24 -11.21
N ASN A 46 3.65 -8.44 -11.28
CA ASN A 46 2.22 -8.69 -11.41
C ASN A 46 1.58 -9.11 -10.09
N PHE A 47 2.29 -8.96 -8.96
CA PHE A 47 1.82 -9.35 -7.66
C PHE A 47 0.50 -8.68 -7.30
N LEU A 48 -0.49 -9.49 -6.91
CA LEU A 48 -1.77 -9.03 -6.38
C LEU A 48 -1.79 -9.25 -4.87
N PHE A 49 -1.91 -8.15 -4.11
CA PHE A 49 -1.93 -8.21 -2.65
C PHE A 49 -3.09 -9.10 -2.14
N PRO A 50 -2.78 -10.22 -1.44
CA PRO A 50 -3.81 -11.04 -0.82
C PRO A 50 -4.60 -10.27 0.25
N PHE A 51 -5.87 -10.63 0.44
CA PHE A 51 -6.80 -9.91 1.32
C PHE A 51 -6.34 -9.81 2.79
N PHE A 52 -5.54 -10.77 3.26
CA PHE A 52 -5.07 -10.82 4.64
C PHE A 52 -3.91 -9.86 4.91
N THR A 53 -3.20 -9.40 3.87
CA THR A 53 -2.03 -8.52 3.98
C THR A 53 -2.40 -7.16 4.55
N TRP A 54 -1.43 -6.53 5.22
CA TRP A 54 -1.61 -5.19 5.77
C TRP A 54 -1.90 -4.16 4.67
N CYS A 55 -1.14 -4.20 3.57
CA CYS A 55 -1.31 -3.29 2.43
C CYS A 55 -2.71 -3.38 1.81
N PHE A 56 -3.27 -4.59 1.66
CA PHE A 56 -4.63 -4.75 1.16
C PHE A 56 -5.66 -4.09 2.09
N LYS A 57 -5.58 -4.39 3.40
CA LYS A 57 -6.50 -3.82 4.40
C LYS A 57 -6.39 -2.30 4.45
N ARG A 58 -5.17 -1.75 4.39
CA ARG A 58 -4.93 -0.32 4.42
C ARG A 58 -5.44 0.39 3.16
N LYS A 59 -5.22 -0.21 1.98
CA LYS A 59 -5.79 0.28 0.71
C LYS A 59 -7.31 0.46 0.80
N GLN A 60 -8.02 -0.51 1.36
CA GLN A 60 -9.48 -0.42 1.55
C GLN A 60 -9.88 0.72 2.50
N GLN A 61 -9.13 0.94 3.57
CA GLN A 61 -9.38 2.06 4.50
C GLN A 61 -9.18 3.43 3.82
N ILE A 62 -8.12 3.57 3.03
CA ILE A 62 -7.83 4.80 2.28
C ILE A 62 -8.95 5.06 1.28
N LEU A 63 -9.34 4.05 0.49
CA LEU A 63 -10.41 4.19 -0.49
C LEU A 63 -11.72 4.65 0.15
N LYS A 64 -12.12 4.02 1.26
CA LYS A 64 -13.29 4.42 2.05
C LYS A 64 -13.18 5.83 2.62
N SER A 65 -11.98 6.28 3.00
CA SER A 65 -11.78 7.63 3.52
C SER A 65 -11.96 8.72 2.47
N TRP A 66 -11.76 8.38 1.19
CA TRP A 66 -11.94 9.29 0.06
C TRP A 66 -13.37 9.24 -0.53
N GLU A 67 -14.24 8.34 -0.04
CA GLU A 67 -15.67 8.32 -0.41
C GLU A 67 -16.49 9.29 0.46
N LYS A 68 -15.91 9.73 1.57
CA LYS A 68 -16.46 10.73 2.48
C LYS A 68 -16.05 12.12 2.05
#